data_AF-A0A946H189-F1
#
_entry.id   AF-A0A946H189-F1
#
_cell.length_a   1.000
_cell.length_b   1.000
_cell.length_c   1.000
_cell.angle_alpha   90.00
_cell.angle_beta   90.00
_cell.angle_gamma   90.00
#
_symmetry.space_group_name_H-M   'P 1'
#
loop_
_entity.id
_entity.type
_entity.pdbx_description
1 polymer ?
#
loop_
_entity_poly.entity_id
_entity_poly.type
_entity_poly.pdbx_seq_one_letter_code
_entity_poly.pdbx_strand_id
1 'polypeptide(L)'
;MQFPPVEEQLAIIRRGVEKIVPEEQLAKKLQHSRDTGTPLRVKYGIDPTGIDVHLGHTVPLRKMRQFQQLGHQTVIIIGNYTALVGDPSGRDETRARLTAEQVEANAVDYLNQVGKVLDLSQAEVIRNGEWFSKMAFAEILELCGRVTVAQLLTREDFAKRYKAEQPIYLHECLYPVMQAWDSVEIRSDIELGGTEQLYSFMLARDLQRQQKLPEQIGIMSPILVGLDGKKRMGKSLGNYIGISESPYEMMKKFMQLPDDCMRMYYELLTDVDIDEVNTLLAGHPKEAKVTLAKSIIGEYHDETSAEEAAARWQREIGGKEMQSDISEGFLNEDLLDENGCMQAALLLKELDLVPSTSEAMRRIKGNAAFVIIGDEKTRINDRSELIRVVEGMIVRAGKKDLKRVKFMD
;
A
#
# COMPACT_ATOMS: atom_id res chain seq x y z
N MET A 1 11.62 16.82 -30.49
CA MET A 1 12.41 17.12 -29.28
C MET A 1 12.30 15.92 -28.36
N GLN A 2 13.37 15.58 -27.64
CA GLN A 2 13.45 14.38 -26.79
C GLN A 2 12.53 14.44 -25.55
N PHE A 3 12.06 15.63 -25.15
CA PHE A 3 11.21 15.85 -23.98
C PHE A 3 9.86 16.51 -24.38
N PRO A 4 8.73 16.18 -23.73
CA PRO A 4 7.42 16.85 -23.93
C PRO A 4 7.40 18.32 -23.48
N PRO A 5 6.47 19.18 -23.94
CA PRO A 5 6.34 20.57 -23.48
C PRO A 5 6.37 20.73 -21.96
N VAL A 6 6.94 21.82 -21.44
CA VAL A 6 7.10 22.02 -19.99
C VAL A 6 5.76 21.91 -19.25
N GLU A 7 4.69 22.50 -19.80
CA GLU A 7 3.35 22.43 -19.19
C GLU A 7 2.81 21.00 -19.13
N GLU A 8 3.06 20.17 -20.14
CA GLU A 8 2.65 18.77 -20.16
C GLU A 8 3.41 17.97 -19.08
N GLN A 9 4.72 18.18 -18.99
CA GLN A 9 5.55 17.57 -17.96
C GLN A 9 5.09 18.00 -16.55
N LEU A 10 4.81 19.30 -16.35
CA LEU A 10 4.33 19.83 -15.08
C LEU A 10 2.98 19.22 -14.68
N ALA A 11 2.06 19.04 -15.62
CA ALA A 11 0.76 18.41 -15.34
C ALA A 11 0.93 16.97 -14.81
N ILE A 12 1.80 16.19 -15.45
CA ILE A 12 2.11 14.81 -15.04
C ILE A 12 2.84 14.80 -13.68
N ILE A 13 3.85 15.65 -13.52
CA ILE A 13 4.67 15.69 -12.29
C ILE A 13 3.83 16.13 -11.09
N ARG A 14 2.96 17.14 -11.23
CA ARG A 14 2.14 17.67 -10.12
C ARG A 14 1.04 16.73 -9.65
N ARG A 15 0.55 15.83 -10.51
CA ARG A 15 -0.48 14.85 -10.12
C ARG A 15 0.01 13.99 -8.95
N GLY A 16 -0.78 13.94 -7.88
CA GLY A 16 -0.51 13.11 -6.71
C GLY A 16 0.71 13.56 -5.87
N VAL A 17 1.15 14.81 -6.03
CA VAL A 17 2.25 15.38 -5.23
C VAL A 17 1.68 16.24 -4.11
N GLU A 18 2.18 16.03 -2.90
CA GLU A 18 1.80 16.82 -1.73
C GLU A 18 2.55 18.16 -1.70
N LYS A 19 3.85 18.13 -2.03
CA LYS A 19 4.70 19.32 -1.97
C LYS A 19 5.88 19.27 -2.93
N ILE A 20 6.14 20.39 -3.61
CA ILE A 20 7.34 20.60 -4.44
C ILE A 20 8.12 21.77 -3.83
N VAL A 21 9.42 21.58 -3.59
CA VAL A 21 10.26 22.62 -2.97
C VAL A 21 11.63 22.70 -3.63
N PRO A 22 12.01 23.87 -4.18
CA PRO A 22 11.18 25.04 -4.53
C PRO A 22 10.40 24.79 -5.83
N GLU A 23 9.10 25.05 -5.83
CA GLU A 23 8.24 24.80 -6.99
C GLU A 23 8.56 25.72 -8.18
N GLU A 24 8.91 26.97 -7.92
CA GLU A 24 9.20 27.99 -8.94
C GLU A 24 10.45 27.68 -9.78
N GLN A 25 11.29 26.75 -9.32
CA GLN A 25 12.48 26.31 -10.05
C GLN A 25 12.22 25.10 -10.96
N LEU A 26 11.10 24.38 -10.77
CA LEU A 26 10.83 23.15 -11.52
C LEU A 26 10.67 23.43 -13.00
N ALA A 27 9.82 24.39 -13.37
CA ALA A 27 9.62 24.79 -14.76
C ALA A 27 10.95 25.21 -15.43
N LYS A 28 11.82 25.91 -14.70
CA LYS A 28 13.14 26.35 -15.20
C LYS A 28 14.07 25.17 -15.47
N LYS A 29 14.12 24.17 -14.58
CA LYS A 29 14.91 22.94 -14.79
C LYS A 29 14.39 22.12 -15.97
N LEU A 30 13.07 21.96 -16.11
CA LEU A 30 12.46 21.25 -17.24
C LEU A 30 12.71 21.98 -18.57
N GLN A 31 12.62 23.32 -18.57
CA GLN A 31 12.95 24.12 -19.74
C GLN A 31 14.43 23.99 -20.12
N HIS A 32 15.33 24.07 -19.13
CA HIS A 32 16.77 23.88 -19.37
C HIS A 32 17.08 22.48 -19.93
N SER A 33 16.44 21.43 -19.41
CA SER A 33 16.55 20.06 -19.93
C SER A 33 16.11 19.97 -21.39
N ARG A 34 14.99 20.62 -21.75
CA ARG A 34 14.52 20.73 -23.14
C ARG A 34 15.50 21.48 -24.04
N ASP A 35 16.00 22.62 -23.61
CA ASP A 35 16.86 23.50 -24.39
C ASP A 35 18.22 22.86 -24.66
N THR A 36 18.75 22.10 -23.70
CA THR A 36 20.07 21.47 -23.78
C THR A 36 20.04 20.04 -24.28
N GLY A 37 18.87 19.39 -24.31
CA GLY A 37 18.76 17.96 -24.57
C GLY A 37 19.30 17.06 -23.44
N THR A 38 19.63 17.63 -22.27
CA THR A 38 20.20 16.88 -21.14
C THR A 38 19.08 16.43 -20.18
N PRO A 39 18.92 15.13 -19.88
CA PRO A 39 17.91 14.67 -18.95
C PRO A 39 18.23 15.11 -17.52
N LEU A 40 17.19 15.48 -16.76
CA LEU A 40 17.31 15.68 -15.31
C LEU A 40 17.66 14.37 -14.62
N ARG A 41 18.44 14.45 -13.54
CA ARG A 41 18.75 13.30 -12.67
C ARG A 41 17.79 13.25 -11.50
N VAL A 42 16.97 12.20 -11.45
CA VAL A 42 15.88 12.03 -10.48
C VAL A 42 16.26 10.94 -9.47
N LYS A 43 16.61 11.37 -8.26
CA LYS A 43 17.04 10.52 -7.14
C LYS A 43 15.86 9.93 -6.38
N TYR A 44 15.96 8.66 -6.03
CA TYR A 44 15.17 8.06 -4.95
C TYR A 44 16.06 7.12 -4.12
N GLY A 45 16.13 7.36 -2.81
CA GLY A 45 16.93 6.57 -1.88
C GLY A 45 16.10 5.49 -1.17
N ILE A 46 16.68 4.30 -1.03
CA ILE A 46 16.04 3.14 -0.38
C ILE A 46 17.03 2.49 0.58
N ASP A 47 16.60 2.30 1.83
CA ASP A 47 17.32 1.46 2.79
C ASP A 47 16.80 0.00 2.74
N PRO A 48 17.59 -0.96 2.26
CA PRO A 48 17.15 -2.35 2.05
C PRO A 48 17.03 -3.10 3.38
N THR A 49 15.84 -3.03 3.98
CA THR A 49 15.56 -3.61 5.30
C THR A 49 14.87 -4.96 5.28
N GLY A 50 14.74 -5.59 4.10
CA GLY A 50 14.16 -6.93 3.93
C GLY A 50 12.63 -6.95 4.04
N ILE A 51 11.98 -5.83 3.70
CA ILE A 51 10.53 -5.68 3.77
C ILE A 51 9.95 -5.91 2.38
N ASP A 52 8.91 -6.75 2.29
CA ASP A 52 8.10 -6.90 1.08
C ASP A 52 7.53 -5.55 0.62
N VAL A 53 7.62 -5.28 -0.67
CA VAL A 53 7.12 -4.04 -1.26
C VAL A 53 5.59 -4.05 -1.25
N HIS A 54 5.00 -2.96 -0.79
CA HIS A 54 3.57 -2.73 -0.75
C HIS A 54 3.22 -1.42 -1.44
N LEU A 55 1.94 -1.19 -1.74
CA LEU A 55 1.49 -0.02 -2.53
C LEU A 55 2.03 1.31 -2.00
N GLY A 56 2.15 1.48 -0.67
CA GLY A 56 2.76 2.69 -0.10
C GLY A 56 4.20 2.97 -0.56
N HIS A 57 5.02 1.94 -0.77
CA HIS A 57 6.38 2.07 -1.31
C HIS A 57 6.39 2.39 -2.80
N THR A 58 5.33 2.03 -3.52
CA THR A 58 5.23 2.24 -4.97
C THR A 58 4.93 3.69 -5.35
N VAL A 59 4.36 4.50 -4.46
CA VAL A 59 3.99 5.89 -4.77
C VAL A 59 5.17 6.71 -5.31
N PRO A 60 6.32 6.84 -4.62
CA PRO A 60 7.48 7.54 -5.17
C PRO A 60 8.09 6.82 -6.39
N LEU A 61 8.01 5.48 -6.46
CA LEU A 61 8.52 4.70 -7.59
C LEU A 61 7.71 4.91 -8.87
N ARG A 62 6.38 5.05 -8.76
CA ARG A 62 5.50 5.41 -9.87
C ARG A 62 5.80 6.82 -10.36
N LYS A 63 6.05 7.78 -9.46
CA LYS A 63 6.51 9.12 -9.85
C LYS A 63 7.85 9.03 -10.59
N MET A 64 8.78 8.19 -10.11
CA MET A 64 10.05 7.93 -10.79
C MET A 64 9.84 7.35 -12.20
N ARG A 65 8.91 6.40 -12.36
CA ARG A 65 8.51 5.85 -13.67
C ARG A 65 7.96 6.91 -14.62
N GLN A 66 7.14 7.85 -14.12
CA GLN A 66 6.67 8.98 -14.91
C GLN A 66 7.85 9.84 -15.40
N PHE A 67 8.87 10.08 -14.58
CA PHE A 67 10.09 10.75 -15.03
C PHE A 67 10.84 9.98 -16.13
N GLN A 68 10.89 8.64 -16.07
CA GLN A 68 11.46 7.83 -17.17
C GLN A 68 10.67 8.04 -18.48
N GLN A 69 9.35 8.01 -18.40
CA GLN A 69 8.46 8.20 -19.56
C GLN A 69 8.59 9.59 -20.17
N LEU A 70 8.90 10.60 -19.36
CA LEU A 70 9.22 11.96 -19.80
C LEU A 70 10.63 12.08 -20.41
N GLY A 71 11.46 11.02 -20.34
CA GLY A 71 12.80 10.96 -20.91
C GLY A 71 13.93 11.30 -19.94
N HIS A 72 13.65 11.44 -18.64
CA HIS A 72 14.65 11.80 -17.63
C HIS A 72 15.37 10.59 -17.03
N GLN A 73 16.56 10.82 -16.48
CA GLN A 73 17.41 9.77 -15.92
C GLN A 73 17.04 9.53 -14.46
N THR A 74 16.52 8.34 -14.16
CA THR A 74 16.21 7.93 -12.80
C THR A 74 17.43 7.28 -12.15
N VAL A 75 17.72 7.65 -10.91
CA VAL A 75 18.84 7.17 -10.11
C VAL A 75 18.33 6.61 -8.79
N ILE A 76 18.39 5.30 -8.64
CA ILE A 76 18.10 4.60 -7.38
C ILE A 76 19.38 4.56 -6.55
N ILE A 77 19.31 5.08 -5.33
CA ILE A 77 20.36 4.90 -4.33
C ILE A 77 19.97 3.76 -3.40
N ILE A 78 20.75 2.68 -3.43
CA ILE A 78 20.71 1.62 -2.43
C ILE A 78 21.55 2.04 -1.23
N GLY A 79 20.87 2.25 -0.12
CA GLY A 79 21.41 2.74 1.14
C GLY A 79 22.17 1.69 1.95
N ASN A 80 23.18 1.04 1.36
CA ASN A 80 23.90 -0.04 2.04
C ASN A 80 24.80 0.45 3.20
N TYR A 81 25.24 1.71 3.17
CA TYR A 81 25.97 2.33 4.28
C TYR A 81 25.06 3.14 5.21
N THR A 82 24.03 3.79 4.68
CA THR A 82 23.00 4.46 5.51
C THR A 82 22.24 3.47 6.38
N ALA A 83 22.03 2.24 5.91
CA ALA A 83 21.45 1.15 6.71
C ALA A 83 22.27 0.78 7.96
N LEU A 84 23.58 1.05 7.98
CA LEU A 84 24.43 0.81 9.17
C LEU A 84 24.13 1.80 10.30
N VAL A 85 23.63 2.98 9.94
CA VAL A 85 23.15 4.01 10.88
C VAL A 85 21.67 3.77 11.22
N GLY A 86 20.84 3.58 10.19
CA GLY A 86 19.39 3.42 10.27
C GLY A 86 18.62 4.75 10.25
N ASP A 87 17.66 4.90 9.33
CA ASP A 87 16.83 6.12 9.23
C ASP A 87 15.96 6.35 10.48
N PRO A 88 16.11 7.48 11.19
CA PRO A 88 15.23 7.82 12.31
C PRO A 88 13.87 8.42 11.89
N SER A 89 13.67 8.74 10.59
CA SER A 89 12.48 9.46 10.09
C SER A 89 11.16 8.83 10.54
N GLY A 90 10.39 9.56 11.35
CA GLY A 90 9.03 9.18 11.71
C GLY A 90 8.92 7.92 12.58
N ARG A 91 9.98 7.59 13.35
CA ARG A 91 10.02 6.40 14.23
C ARG A 91 10.45 6.73 15.65
N ASP A 92 9.94 5.94 16.60
CA ASP A 92 10.18 6.09 18.03
C ASP A 92 11.29 5.17 18.59
N GLU A 93 11.77 4.17 17.83
CA GLU A 93 12.72 3.14 18.29
C GLU A 93 13.89 2.90 17.31
N THR A 94 15.07 2.57 17.85
CA THR A 94 16.29 2.21 17.10
C THR A 94 16.18 0.84 16.42
N ARG A 95 16.57 0.74 15.14
CA ARG A 95 16.56 -0.52 14.35
C ARG A 95 17.66 -1.50 14.78
N ALA A 96 17.40 -2.79 14.62
CA ALA A 96 18.41 -3.83 14.68
C ALA A 96 19.39 -3.70 13.49
N ARG A 97 20.70 -3.86 13.75
CA ARG A 97 21.74 -3.75 12.72
C ARG A 97 21.75 -4.99 11.83
N LEU A 98 21.74 -4.77 10.51
CA LEU A 98 21.88 -5.81 9.48
C LEU A 98 23.36 -5.97 9.10
N THR A 99 23.79 -7.17 8.69
CA THR A 99 25.12 -7.38 8.09
C THR A 99 25.16 -6.86 6.66
N ALA A 100 26.36 -6.62 6.12
CA ALA A 100 26.51 -6.16 4.73
C ALA A 100 25.91 -7.16 3.72
N GLU A 101 26.06 -8.46 3.98
CA GLU A 101 25.50 -9.53 3.16
C GLU A 101 23.97 -9.53 3.19
N GLN A 102 23.38 -9.29 4.37
CA GLN A 102 21.92 -9.18 4.52
C GLN A 102 21.38 -7.94 3.80
N VAL A 103 22.06 -6.80 3.95
CA VAL A 103 21.72 -5.55 3.26
C VAL A 103 21.73 -5.74 1.75
N GLU A 104 22.75 -6.43 1.22
CA GLU A 104 22.86 -6.71 -0.21
C GLU A 104 21.79 -7.70 -0.69
N ALA A 105 21.56 -8.79 0.03
CA ALA A 105 20.49 -9.75 -0.30
C ALA A 105 19.11 -9.06 -0.32
N ASN A 106 18.84 -8.19 0.67
CA ASN A 106 17.62 -7.39 0.73
C ASN A 106 17.53 -6.40 -0.43
N ALA A 107 18.65 -5.82 -0.87
CA ALA A 107 18.66 -4.89 -2.00
C ALA A 107 18.31 -5.60 -3.31
N VAL A 108 18.87 -6.78 -3.55
CA VAL A 108 18.56 -7.61 -4.73
C VAL A 108 17.07 -7.97 -4.75
N ASP A 109 16.54 -8.45 -3.63
CA ASP A 109 15.11 -8.81 -3.54
C ASP A 109 14.20 -7.58 -3.74
N TYR A 110 14.54 -6.45 -3.11
CA TYR A 110 13.78 -5.21 -3.27
C TYR A 110 13.78 -4.73 -4.72
N LEU A 111 14.94 -4.76 -5.40
CA LEU A 111 15.06 -4.39 -6.82
C LEU A 111 14.21 -5.31 -7.70
N ASN A 112 14.22 -6.62 -7.46
CA ASN A 112 13.37 -7.56 -8.20
C ASN A 112 11.88 -7.20 -8.08
N GLN A 113 11.43 -6.80 -6.89
CA GLN A 113 10.05 -6.39 -6.66
C GLN A 113 9.73 -5.03 -7.33
N VAL A 114 10.63 -4.05 -7.19
CA VAL A 114 10.46 -2.71 -7.77
C VAL A 114 10.57 -2.69 -9.30
N GLY A 115 11.24 -3.67 -9.90
CA GLY A 115 11.28 -3.85 -11.35
C GLY A 115 9.90 -4.05 -11.99
N LYS A 116 8.86 -4.37 -11.21
CA LYS A 116 7.45 -4.38 -11.66
C LYS A 116 6.88 -2.98 -11.90
N VAL A 117 7.44 -1.96 -11.27
CA VAL A 117 6.95 -0.56 -11.30
C VAL A 117 7.87 0.31 -12.14
N LEU A 118 9.17 0.16 -11.94
CA LEU A 118 10.21 0.96 -12.59
C LEU A 118 10.99 0.10 -13.58
N ASP A 119 11.29 0.64 -14.76
CA ASP A 119 12.17 -0.04 -15.69
C ASP A 119 13.63 0.11 -15.24
N LEU A 120 14.15 -0.94 -14.60
CA LEU A 120 15.51 -0.97 -14.08
C LEU A 120 16.57 -0.96 -15.18
N SER A 121 16.24 -1.29 -16.44
CA SER A 121 17.19 -1.21 -17.56
C SER A 121 17.49 0.24 -17.96
N GLN A 122 16.60 1.17 -17.62
CA GLN A 122 16.72 2.62 -17.85
C GLN A 122 17.10 3.38 -16.57
N ALA A 123 17.29 2.70 -15.44
CA ALA A 123 17.66 3.32 -14.17
C ALA A 123 19.15 3.10 -13.85
N GLU A 124 19.79 4.13 -13.32
CA GLU A 124 21.09 3.97 -12.65
C GLU A 124 20.82 3.44 -11.23
N VAL A 125 21.39 2.28 -10.89
CA VAL A 125 21.29 1.71 -9.55
C VAL A 125 22.66 1.77 -8.89
N ILE A 126 22.79 2.63 -7.87
CA ILE A 126 24.06 2.96 -7.23
C ILE A 126 23.99 2.60 -5.75
N ARG A 127 25.08 2.08 -5.18
CA ARG A 127 25.19 1.82 -3.73
C ARG A 127 25.94 2.96 -3.06
N ASN A 128 25.37 3.58 -2.02
CA ASN A 128 26.04 4.72 -1.38
C ASN A 128 27.33 4.35 -0.62
N GLY A 129 27.58 3.06 -0.42
CA GLY A 129 28.89 2.55 -0.02
C GLY A 129 30.01 2.86 -1.02
N GLU A 130 29.72 3.16 -2.29
CA GLU A 130 30.75 3.50 -3.28
C GLU A 130 31.60 4.71 -2.88
N TRP A 131 31.01 5.66 -2.14
CA TRP A 131 31.71 6.79 -1.51
C TRP A 131 31.93 6.58 -0.02
N PHE A 132 30.90 6.22 0.77
CA PHE A 132 31.04 6.18 2.23
C PHE A 132 32.02 5.11 2.74
N SER A 133 32.23 4.01 2.00
CA SER A 133 33.23 3.00 2.38
C SER A 133 34.67 3.48 2.24
N LYS A 134 34.90 4.49 1.39
CA LYS A 134 36.22 4.98 1.00
C LYS A 134 36.57 6.31 1.66
N MET A 135 35.58 7.01 2.24
CA MET A 135 35.81 8.28 2.93
C MET A 135 36.74 8.08 4.12
N ALA A 136 37.86 8.80 4.11
CA ALA A 136 38.74 8.90 5.24
C ALA A 136 38.05 9.67 6.38
N PHE A 137 38.49 9.42 7.61
CA PHE A 137 37.91 10.10 8.78
C PHE A 137 38.01 11.63 8.69
N ALA A 138 39.08 12.16 8.08
CA ALA A 138 39.22 13.60 7.84
C ALA A 138 38.09 14.15 6.94
N GLU A 139 37.72 13.44 5.87
CA GLU A 139 36.64 13.84 4.97
C GLU A 139 35.27 13.77 5.67
N ILE A 140 35.07 12.78 6.54
CA ILE A 140 33.88 12.68 7.40
C ILE A 140 33.81 13.88 8.35
N LEU A 141 34.93 14.29 8.95
CA LEU A 141 34.98 15.47 9.83
C LEU A 141 34.66 16.75 9.06
N GLU A 142 35.19 16.91 7.85
CA GLU A 142 34.82 18.03 6.99
C GLU A 142 33.33 18.02 6.67
N LEU A 143 32.74 16.86 6.36
CA LEU A 143 31.31 16.72 6.10
C LEU A 143 30.48 17.09 7.32
N CYS A 144 30.87 16.63 8.51
CA CYS A 144 30.22 17.02 9.76
C CYS A 144 30.37 18.53 10.03
N GLY A 145 31.49 19.15 9.64
CA GLY A 145 31.72 20.59 9.77
C GLY A 145 30.80 21.46 8.91
N ARG A 146 30.05 20.88 7.96
CA ARG A 146 29.11 21.58 7.07
C ARG A 146 27.72 21.74 7.66
N VAL A 147 27.42 21.06 8.77
CA VAL A 147 26.08 20.97 9.37
C VAL A 147 26.18 21.20 10.88
N THR A 148 25.31 22.04 11.43
CA THR A 148 25.28 22.27 12.88
C THR A 148 24.34 21.29 13.59
N VAL A 149 24.67 20.97 14.84
CA VAL A 149 23.77 20.20 15.71
C VAL A 149 22.42 20.91 15.88
N ALA A 150 22.42 22.24 15.98
CA ALA A 150 21.20 23.02 16.09
C ALA A 150 20.26 22.82 14.90
N GLN A 151 20.79 22.77 13.66
CA GLN A 151 19.99 22.47 12.47
C GLN A 151 19.40 21.05 12.55
N LEU A 152 20.20 20.05 12.94
CA LEU A 152 19.71 18.67 13.05
C LEU A 152 18.56 18.56 14.05
N LEU A 153 18.63 19.26 15.18
CA LEU A 153 17.58 19.28 16.18
C LEU A 153 16.29 19.99 15.74
N THR A 154 16.26 20.67 14.58
CA THR A 154 15.02 21.21 14.00
C THR A 154 14.18 20.16 13.27
N ARG A 155 14.78 19.02 12.91
CA ARG A 155 14.08 17.88 12.29
C ARG A 155 13.04 17.35 13.27
N GLU A 156 11.83 17.06 12.80
CA GLU A 156 10.66 16.84 13.66
C GLU A 156 10.82 15.69 14.66
N ASP A 157 11.42 14.56 14.24
CA ASP A 157 11.70 13.39 15.07
C ASP A 157 12.73 13.69 16.18
N PHE A 158 13.85 14.33 15.83
CA PHE A 158 14.85 14.78 16.80
C PHE A 158 14.31 15.86 17.72
N ALA A 159 13.54 16.82 17.21
CA ALA A 159 12.91 17.85 18.02
C ALA A 159 11.95 17.25 19.07
N LYS A 160 11.14 16.27 18.68
CA LYS A 160 10.23 15.55 19.58
C LYS A 160 10.99 14.76 20.64
N ARG A 161 11.97 13.94 20.24
CA ARG A 161 12.79 13.14 21.16
C ARG A 161 13.58 14.02 22.13
N TYR A 162 14.19 15.09 21.63
CA TYR A 162 14.95 16.03 22.45
C TYR A 162 14.05 16.71 23.50
N LYS A 163 12.86 17.18 23.10
CA LYS A 163 11.87 17.77 24.00
C LYS A 163 11.32 16.77 25.02
N ALA A 164 11.20 15.50 24.63
CA ALA A 164 10.78 14.41 25.50
C ALA A 164 11.92 13.82 26.34
N GLU A 165 13.13 14.39 26.28
CA GLU A 165 14.34 13.88 26.95
C GLU A 165 14.66 12.40 26.59
N GLN A 166 14.20 11.96 25.43
CA GLN A 166 14.53 10.64 24.91
C GLN A 166 15.94 10.66 24.31
N PRO A 167 16.73 9.58 24.47
CA PRO A 167 18.07 9.51 23.91
C PRO A 167 18.06 9.80 22.41
N ILE A 168 19.02 10.58 21.92
CA ILE A 168 19.35 10.73 20.50
C ILE A 168 20.83 10.39 20.37
N TYR A 169 21.15 9.30 19.68
CA TYR A 169 22.52 8.87 19.56
C TYR A 169 23.25 9.66 18.47
N LEU A 170 24.52 9.98 18.70
CA LEU A 170 25.33 10.78 17.79
C LEU A 170 25.41 10.19 16.37
N HIS A 171 25.42 8.86 16.24
CA HIS A 171 25.44 8.23 14.92
C HIS A 171 24.15 8.50 14.13
N GLU A 172 22.98 8.61 14.77
CA GLU A 172 21.71 8.92 14.11
C GLU A 172 21.74 10.31 13.45
N CYS A 173 22.49 11.25 14.05
CA CYS A 173 22.69 12.60 13.52
C CYS A 173 23.41 12.59 12.16
N LEU A 174 24.17 11.54 11.85
CA LEU A 174 24.87 11.40 10.57
C LEU A 174 23.93 10.99 9.43
N TYR A 175 22.82 10.31 9.72
CA TYR A 175 21.90 9.82 8.68
C TYR A 175 21.44 10.90 7.69
N PRO A 176 20.83 12.03 8.13
CA PRO A 176 20.39 13.05 7.18
C PRO A 176 21.55 13.68 6.40
N VAL A 177 22.74 13.74 7.01
CA VAL A 177 23.96 14.26 6.35
C VAL A 177 24.40 13.30 5.24
N MET A 178 24.40 11.99 5.51
CA MET A 178 24.72 10.96 4.53
C MET A 178 23.73 10.99 3.36
N GLN A 179 22.43 10.96 3.65
CA GLN A 179 21.39 11.03 2.61
C GLN A 179 21.51 12.30 1.76
N ALA A 180 21.79 13.45 2.38
CA ALA A 180 21.99 14.70 1.68
C ALA A 180 23.27 14.70 0.81
N TRP A 181 24.34 14.05 1.28
CA TRP A 181 25.58 13.92 0.52
C TRP A 181 25.43 13.00 -0.69
N ASP A 182 24.57 11.97 -0.63
CA ASP A 182 24.25 11.14 -1.79
C ASP A 182 23.80 12.01 -2.99
N SER A 183 23.06 13.11 -2.75
CA SER A 183 22.64 14.05 -3.79
C SER A 183 23.76 14.89 -4.39
N VAL A 184 24.83 15.14 -3.63
CA VAL A 184 26.05 15.81 -4.11
C VAL A 184 26.80 14.88 -5.07
N GLU A 185 27.04 13.64 -4.64
CA GLU A 185 27.79 12.63 -5.40
C GLU A 185 27.15 12.37 -6.77
N ILE A 186 25.83 12.20 -6.80
CA ILE A 186 25.12 11.94 -8.06
C ILE A 186 24.68 13.21 -8.80
N ARG A 187 24.98 14.41 -8.29
CA ARG A 187 24.51 15.70 -8.85
C ARG A 187 23.00 15.69 -9.15
N SER A 188 22.21 15.32 -8.14
CA SER A 188 20.75 15.20 -8.22
C SER A 188 20.10 16.52 -8.65
N ASP A 189 19.19 16.47 -9.63
CA ASP A 189 18.32 17.59 -9.99
C ASP A 189 17.01 17.59 -9.22
N ILE A 190 16.51 16.39 -8.93
CA ILE A 190 15.24 16.14 -8.27
C ILE A 190 15.44 15.01 -7.27
N GLU A 191 14.97 15.15 -6.03
CA GLU A 191 14.88 14.05 -5.08
C GLU A 191 13.42 13.76 -4.74
N LEU A 192 13.03 12.50 -4.87
CA LEU A 192 11.70 11.99 -4.56
C LEU A 192 11.66 11.42 -3.13
N GLY A 193 10.53 11.56 -2.44
CA GLY A 193 10.31 10.89 -1.16
C GLY A 193 8.98 11.27 -0.52
N GLY A 194 8.81 10.93 0.77
CA GLY A 194 7.66 11.36 1.57
C GLY A 194 7.86 12.75 2.18
N THR A 195 6.79 13.36 2.67
CA THR A 195 6.84 14.66 3.36
C THR A 195 7.76 14.69 4.57
N GLU A 196 7.97 13.55 5.22
CA GLU A 196 8.90 13.39 6.35
C GLU A 196 10.37 13.66 5.97
N GLN A 197 10.72 13.62 4.68
CA GLN A 197 12.08 13.80 4.17
C GLN A 197 12.44 15.27 3.89
N LEU A 198 11.53 16.22 4.15
CA LEU A 198 11.73 17.64 3.83
C LEU A 198 13.05 18.19 4.38
N TYR A 199 13.39 17.86 5.63
CA TYR A 199 14.66 18.30 6.23
C TYR A 199 15.86 17.80 5.43
N SER A 200 15.92 16.50 5.14
CA SER A 200 17.00 15.89 4.35
C SER A 200 17.13 16.53 2.96
N PHE A 201 16.01 16.86 2.33
CA PHE A 201 16.01 17.50 1.00
C PHE A 201 16.55 18.92 1.04
N MET A 202 16.23 19.69 2.09
CA MET A 202 16.77 21.04 2.26
C MET A 202 18.27 20.99 2.58
N LEU A 203 18.68 20.02 3.41
CA LEU A 203 20.10 19.81 3.70
C LEU A 203 20.88 19.44 2.43
N ALA A 204 20.34 18.59 1.57
CA ALA A 204 20.96 18.25 0.29
C ALA A 204 21.18 19.49 -0.60
N ARG A 205 20.20 20.39 -0.67
CA ARG A 205 20.33 21.67 -1.40
C ARG A 205 21.44 22.55 -0.82
N ASP A 206 21.51 22.66 0.50
CA ASP A 206 22.55 23.44 1.17
C ASP A 206 23.95 22.88 0.85
N LEU A 207 24.12 21.55 0.91
CA LEU A 207 25.39 20.90 0.59
C LEU A 207 25.75 21.03 -0.89
N GLN A 208 24.79 20.88 -1.81
CA GLN A 208 25.03 21.12 -3.24
C GLN A 208 25.48 22.57 -3.50
N ARG A 209 24.84 23.56 -2.86
CA ARG A 209 25.24 24.97 -2.99
C ARG A 209 26.66 25.21 -2.46
N GLN A 210 27.03 24.62 -1.32
CA GLN A 210 28.40 24.69 -0.80
C GLN A 210 29.43 24.09 -1.77
N GLN A 211 29.03 23.06 -2.52
CA GLN A 211 29.84 22.42 -3.57
C GLN A 211 29.72 23.13 -4.94
N LYS A 212 29.05 24.28 -5.01
CA LYS A 212 28.82 25.05 -6.24
C LYS A 212 28.08 24.24 -7.33
N LEU A 213 27.27 23.27 -6.91
CA LEU A 213 26.38 22.50 -7.77
C LEU A 213 25.00 23.17 -7.81
N PRO A 214 24.24 23.00 -8.91
CA PRO A 214 22.83 23.37 -8.93
C PRO A 214 22.06 22.65 -7.83
N GLU A 215 21.21 23.39 -7.11
CA GLU A 215 20.40 22.84 -6.03
C GLU A 215 19.27 21.94 -6.60
N GLN A 216 19.03 20.79 -5.96
CA GLN A 216 17.97 19.85 -6.32
C GLN A 216 16.59 20.34 -5.91
N ILE A 217 15.54 19.85 -6.56
CA ILE A 217 14.14 20.08 -6.16
C ILE A 217 13.64 18.86 -5.40
N GLY A 218 13.08 19.07 -4.20
CA GLY A 218 12.39 18.02 -3.47
C GLY A 218 10.95 17.88 -3.97
N ILE A 219 10.56 16.67 -4.38
CA ILE A 219 9.18 16.33 -4.74
C ILE A 219 8.68 15.29 -3.74
N MET A 220 7.73 15.70 -2.90
CA MET A 220 7.22 14.90 -1.80
C MET A 220 5.84 14.37 -2.11
N SER A 221 5.69 13.05 -2.02
CA SER A 221 4.41 12.37 -2.13
C SER A 221 3.68 12.37 -0.78
N PRO A 222 2.33 12.39 -0.77
CA PRO A 222 1.58 12.16 0.45
C PRO A 222 1.78 10.72 0.94
N ILE A 223 1.46 10.49 2.21
CA ILE A 223 1.49 9.15 2.79
C ILE A 223 0.24 8.40 2.32
N LEU A 224 0.43 7.29 1.62
CA LEU A 224 -0.67 6.38 1.30
C LEU A 224 -1.22 5.75 2.60
N VAL A 225 -2.49 5.99 2.88
CA VAL A 225 -3.20 5.35 4.00
C VAL A 225 -3.40 3.85 3.71
N GLY A 226 -3.44 3.03 4.75
CA GLY A 226 -3.69 1.59 4.64
C GLY A 226 -5.16 1.24 4.55
N LEU A 227 -5.46 -0.05 4.72
CA LEU A 227 -6.83 -0.62 4.68
C LEU A 227 -7.79 0.00 5.72
N ASP A 228 -7.29 0.64 6.76
CA ASP A 228 -8.09 1.35 7.76
C ASP A 228 -8.45 2.80 7.35
N GLY A 229 -7.88 3.30 6.26
CA GLY A 229 -8.12 4.64 5.70
C GLY A 229 -7.57 5.81 6.51
N LYS A 230 -6.82 5.56 7.60
CA LYS A 230 -6.34 6.62 8.50
C LYS A 230 -4.84 6.57 8.72
N LYS A 231 -4.31 5.40 9.06
CA LYS A 231 -2.89 5.19 9.33
C LYS A 231 -2.14 4.96 8.03
N ARG A 232 -0.85 5.31 8.02
CA ARG A 232 0.11 4.92 6.98
C ARG A 232 -0.02 3.43 6.67
N MET A 233 0.03 3.07 5.40
CA MET A 233 0.13 1.69 4.98
C MET A 233 1.43 1.05 5.49
N GLY A 234 1.34 -0.08 6.20
CA GLY A 234 2.51 -0.76 6.73
C GLY A 234 2.25 -2.20 7.16
N LYS A 235 3.25 -3.06 6.94
CA LYS A 235 3.18 -4.49 7.27
C LYS A 235 2.97 -4.74 8.77
N SER A 236 3.62 -3.95 9.63
CA SER A 236 3.49 -4.04 11.09
C SER A 236 2.08 -3.74 11.60
N LEU A 237 1.30 -2.93 10.85
CA LEU A 237 -0.08 -2.59 11.18
C LEU A 237 -1.10 -3.57 10.57
N GLY A 238 -0.65 -4.51 9.73
CA GLY A 238 -1.52 -5.44 9.01
C GLY A 238 -2.48 -4.78 8.01
N ASN A 239 -2.28 -3.49 7.68
CA ASN A 239 -3.17 -2.68 6.87
C ASN A 239 -2.64 -2.46 5.43
N TYR A 240 -1.84 -3.39 4.91
CA TYR A 240 -1.11 -3.24 3.65
C TYR A 240 -1.63 -4.12 2.51
N ILE A 241 -1.31 -3.70 1.28
CA ILE A 241 -1.47 -4.49 0.05
C ILE A 241 -0.08 -4.61 -0.58
N GLY A 242 0.48 -5.81 -0.58
CA GLY A 242 1.75 -6.17 -1.21
C GLY A 242 1.62 -6.31 -2.73
N ILE A 243 2.63 -5.88 -3.48
CA ILE A 243 2.62 -5.95 -4.96
C ILE A 243 2.93 -7.35 -5.51
N SER A 244 3.28 -8.27 -4.63
CA SER A 244 3.57 -9.67 -4.96
C SER A 244 2.57 -10.63 -4.31
N GLU A 245 1.50 -10.11 -3.71
CA GLU A 245 0.38 -10.94 -3.27
C GLU A 245 -0.37 -11.52 -4.47
N SER A 246 -1.12 -12.61 -4.28
CA SER A 246 -1.91 -13.13 -5.40
C SER A 246 -2.97 -12.10 -5.84
N PRO A 247 -3.33 -12.05 -7.14
CA PRO A 247 -4.38 -11.16 -7.65
C PRO A 247 -5.67 -11.21 -6.84
N TYR A 248 -6.07 -12.40 -6.40
CA TYR A 248 -7.29 -12.58 -5.60
C TYR A 248 -7.17 -12.01 -4.18
N GLU A 249 -6.01 -12.16 -3.52
CA GLU A 249 -5.78 -11.53 -2.22
C GLU A 249 -5.79 -10.00 -2.32
N MET A 250 -5.16 -9.45 -3.36
CA MET A 250 -5.21 -8.01 -3.64
C MET A 250 -6.65 -7.53 -3.82
N MET A 251 -7.44 -8.22 -4.65
CA MET A 251 -8.86 -7.89 -4.89
C MET A 251 -9.66 -7.84 -3.58
N LYS A 252 -9.53 -8.86 -2.73
CA LYS A 252 -10.20 -8.89 -1.41
C LYS A 252 -9.80 -7.71 -0.53
N LYS A 253 -8.53 -7.29 -0.57
CA LYS A 253 -8.03 -6.15 0.21
C LYS A 253 -8.51 -4.81 -0.33
N PHE A 254 -8.48 -4.60 -1.65
CA PHE A 254 -9.07 -3.41 -2.26
C PHE A 254 -10.53 -3.24 -1.89
N MET A 255 -11.25 -4.35 -1.78
CA MET A 255 -12.67 -4.32 -1.44
C MET A 255 -12.97 -3.95 0.02
N GLN A 256 -11.94 -3.93 0.88
CA GLN A 256 -12.03 -3.48 2.27
C GLN A 256 -11.71 -1.99 2.45
N LEU A 257 -11.23 -1.30 1.40
CA LEU A 257 -10.87 0.12 1.48
C LEU A 257 -12.09 0.96 1.87
N PRO A 258 -11.95 1.96 2.75
CA PRO A 258 -12.96 2.98 2.97
C PRO A 258 -13.18 3.82 1.69
N ASP A 259 -14.42 4.27 1.46
CA ASP A 259 -14.75 5.05 0.26
C ASP A 259 -14.00 6.39 0.22
N ASP A 260 -13.80 7.01 1.40
CA ASP A 260 -13.15 8.32 1.53
C ASP A 260 -11.70 8.35 1.05
N CYS A 261 -10.98 7.21 1.08
CA CYS A 261 -9.59 7.16 0.62
C CYS A 261 -9.45 6.80 -0.87
N MET A 262 -10.55 6.49 -1.57
CA MET A 262 -10.50 6.02 -2.96
C MET A 262 -9.86 7.02 -3.92
N ARG A 263 -10.15 8.33 -3.76
CA ARG A 263 -9.53 9.39 -4.59
C ARG A 263 -8.00 9.36 -4.50
N MET A 264 -7.47 9.28 -3.29
CA MET A 264 -6.02 9.21 -3.05
C MET A 264 -5.41 7.99 -3.75
N TYR A 265 -6.08 6.83 -3.68
CA TYR A 265 -5.58 5.63 -4.36
C TYR A 265 -5.54 5.80 -5.88
N TYR A 266 -6.57 6.37 -6.49
CA TYR A 266 -6.56 6.65 -7.94
C TYR A 266 -5.46 7.63 -8.34
N GLU A 267 -5.32 8.73 -7.59
CA GLU A 267 -4.33 9.77 -7.91
C GLU A 267 -2.89 9.28 -7.76
N LEU A 268 -2.60 8.43 -6.78
CA LEU A 268 -1.25 7.96 -6.46
C LEU A 268 -0.86 6.66 -7.16
N LEU A 269 -1.82 5.78 -7.44
CA LEU A 269 -1.55 4.40 -7.87
C LEU A 269 -2.05 4.08 -9.28
N THR A 270 -2.66 5.04 -9.98
CA THR A 270 -3.15 4.82 -11.35
C THR A 270 -2.84 6.03 -12.25
N ASP A 271 -2.94 5.82 -13.55
CA ASP A 271 -2.84 6.88 -14.57
C ASP A 271 -4.22 7.24 -15.16
N VAL A 272 -5.32 6.75 -14.57
CA VAL A 272 -6.71 7.05 -14.97
C VAL A 272 -6.95 8.56 -14.97
N ASP A 273 -7.65 9.10 -15.96
CA ASP A 273 -7.90 10.54 -16.04
C ASP A 273 -8.72 11.05 -14.84
N ILE A 274 -8.45 12.28 -14.38
CA ILE A 274 -9.08 12.81 -13.17
C ILE A 274 -10.60 13.01 -13.33
N ASP A 275 -11.08 13.31 -14.53
CA ASP A 275 -12.52 13.45 -14.80
C ASP A 275 -13.22 12.09 -14.82
N GLU A 276 -12.52 11.05 -15.29
CA GLU A 276 -12.98 9.66 -15.18
C GLU A 276 -13.02 9.22 -13.71
N VAL A 277 -11.98 9.53 -12.93
CA VAL A 277 -11.97 9.28 -11.47
C VAL A 277 -13.16 9.97 -10.80
N ASN A 278 -13.44 11.22 -11.13
CA ASN A 278 -14.59 11.95 -10.57
C ASN A 278 -15.92 11.24 -10.89
N THR A 279 -16.06 10.74 -12.12
CA THR A 279 -17.26 10.00 -12.56
C THR A 279 -17.40 8.66 -11.82
N LEU A 280 -16.31 7.90 -11.69
CA LEU A 280 -16.28 6.62 -10.99
C LEU A 280 -16.63 6.78 -9.51
N LEU A 281 -16.07 7.79 -8.84
CA LEU A 281 -16.30 8.05 -7.42
C LEU A 281 -17.71 8.59 -7.12
N ALA A 282 -18.36 9.25 -8.08
CA ALA A 282 -19.76 9.66 -7.98
C ALA A 282 -20.74 8.50 -8.23
N GLY A 283 -20.28 7.42 -8.84
CA GLY A 283 -21.04 6.20 -9.12
C GLY A 283 -21.14 5.26 -7.92
N HIS A 284 -21.31 3.96 -8.20
CA HIS A 284 -21.44 2.96 -7.16
C HIS A 284 -20.08 2.63 -6.51
N PRO A 285 -19.88 2.76 -5.19
CA PRO A 285 -18.56 2.59 -4.55
C PRO A 285 -17.90 1.23 -4.81
N LYS A 286 -18.71 0.17 -4.91
CA LYS A 286 -18.22 -1.16 -5.28
C LYS A 286 -17.57 -1.19 -6.67
N GLU A 287 -18.16 -0.51 -7.64
CA GLU A 287 -17.64 -0.48 -9.03
C GLU A 287 -16.33 0.29 -9.08
N ALA A 288 -16.26 1.45 -8.41
CA ALA A 288 -15.01 2.20 -8.27
C ALA A 288 -13.90 1.33 -7.65
N LYS A 289 -14.19 0.58 -6.57
CA LYS A 289 -13.20 -0.33 -5.96
C LYS A 289 -12.77 -1.46 -6.89
N VAL A 290 -13.70 -2.05 -7.64
CA VAL A 290 -13.37 -3.11 -8.61
C VAL A 290 -12.50 -2.56 -9.74
N THR A 291 -12.84 -1.38 -10.28
CA THR A 291 -12.05 -0.72 -11.33
C THR A 291 -10.64 -0.38 -10.84
N LEU A 292 -10.53 0.21 -9.64
CA LEU A 292 -9.23 0.50 -9.01
C LEU A 292 -8.40 -0.78 -8.84
N ALA A 293 -9.01 -1.83 -8.28
CA ALA A 293 -8.35 -3.11 -8.05
C ALA A 293 -7.86 -3.72 -9.37
N LYS A 294 -8.70 -3.72 -10.41
CA LYS A 294 -8.33 -4.25 -11.73
C LYS A 294 -7.16 -3.48 -12.34
N SER A 295 -7.19 -2.14 -12.29
CA SER A 295 -6.10 -1.31 -12.82
C SER A 295 -4.76 -1.65 -12.15
N ILE A 296 -4.74 -1.73 -10.82
CA ILE A 296 -3.50 -1.96 -10.07
C ILE A 296 -3.03 -3.43 -10.18
N ILE A 297 -3.94 -4.40 -10.15
CA ILE A 297 -3.60 -5.81 -10.36
C ILE A 297 -3.07 -6.01 -11.79
N GLY A 298 -3.69 -5.37 -12.78
CA GLY A 298 -3.26 -5.43 -14.17
C GLY A 298 -1.83 -4.92 -14.37
N GLU A 299 -1.43 -3.88 -13.62
CA GLU A 299 -0.07 -3.33 -13.65
C GLU A 299 0.96 -4.28 -13.03
N TYR A 300 0.67 -4.89 -11.88
CA TYR A 300 1.66 -5.70 -11.14
C TYR A 300 1.65 -7.20 -11.44
N HIS A 301 0.60 -7.66 -12.11
CA HIS A 301 0.45 -9.04 -12.58
C HIS A 301 0.23 -9.03 -14.09
N ASP A 302 -1.03 -8.96 -14.51
CA ASP A 302 -1.46 -8.87 -15.89
C ASP A 302 -2.97 -8.63 -15.94
N GLU A 303 -3.48 -8.16 -17.08
CA GLU A 303 -4.90 -7.85 -17.29
C GLU A 303 -5.81 -9.07 -17.14
N THR A 304 -5.34 -10.26 -17.54
CA THR A 304 -6.15 -11.51 -17.44
C THR A 304 -6.37 -11.88 -15.97
N SER A 305 -5.30 -11.89 -15.18
CA SER A 305 -5.33 -12.10 -13.74
C SER A 305 -6.24 -11.11 -13.01
N ALA A 306 -6.26 -9.86 -13.45
CA ALA A 306 -7.14 -8.82 -12.89
C ALA A 306 -8.62 -9.13 -13.13
N GLU A 307 -8.98 -9.54 -14.34
CA GLU A 307 -10.35 -9.93 -14.69
C GLU A 307 -10.79 -11.20 -13.96
N GLU A 308 -9.92 -12.22 -13.90
CA GLU A 308 -10.20 -13.47 -13.19
C GLU A 308 -10.43 -13.23 -11.69
N ALA A 309 -9.61 -12.39 -11.06
CA ALA A 309 -9.77 -12.02 -9.66
C ALA A 309 -11.09 -11.29 -9.40
N ALA A 310 -11.48 -10.36 -10.30
CA ALA A 310 -12.75 -9.64 -10.20
C ALA A 310 -13.95 -10.58 -10.40
N ALA A 311 -13.91 -11.46 -11.39
CA ALA A 311 -14.96 -12.44 -11.66
C ALA A 311 -15.12 -13.45 -10.51
N ARG A 312 -14.01 -13.92 -9.95
CA ARG A 312 -14.02 -14.78 -8.74
C ARG A 312 -14.65 -14.06 -7.55
N TRP A 313 -14.23 -12.83 -7.28
CA TRP A 313 -14.81 -12.02 -6.21
C TRP A 313 -16.33 -11.81 -6.39
N GLN A 314 -16.77 -11.54 -7.62
CA GLN A 314 -18.18 -11.42 -7.95
C GLN A 314 -18.96 -12.73 -7.74
N ARG A 315 -18.38 -13.89 -8.06
CA ARG A 315 -19.01 -15.20 -7.76
C ARG A 315 -19.15 -15.46 -6.26
N GLU A 316 -18.12 -15.14 -5.49
CA GLU A 316 -18.11 -15.36 -4.03
C GLU A 316 -19.06 -14.39 -3.30
N ILE A 317 -19.15 -13.12 -3.74
CA ILE A 317 -20.11 -12.14 -3.18
C ILE A 317 -21.53 -12.31 -3.71
N GLY A 318 -21.68 -12.68 -4.99
CA GLY A 318 -22.95 -12.82 -5.69
C GLY A 318 -23.75 -14.07 -5.30
N GLY A 319 -23.16 -14.98 -4.52
CA GLY A 319 -23.90 -16.07 -3.88
C GLY A 319 -24.20 -17.27 -4.78
N LYS A 320 -23.20 -17.85 -5.46
CA LYS A 320 -23.37 -19.19 -6.07
C LYS A 320 -22.35 -20.26 -5.65
N GLU A 321 -21.14 -19.90 -5.19
CA GLU A 321 -20.18 -20.91 -4.71
C GLU A 321 -20.32 -21.27 -3.23
N MET A 322 -21.22 -20.63 -2.49
CA MET A 322 -21.58 -21.07 -1.14
C MET A 322 -22.55 -22.26 -1.17
N GLN A 323 -22.99 -22.76 -2.33
CA GLN A 323 -23.90 -23.90 -2.46
C GLN A 323 -23.24 -25.26 -2.74
N SER A 324 -21.99 -25.29 -3.22
CA SER A 324 -21.32 -26.55 -3.59
C SER A 324 -20.54 -27.21 -2.45
N ASP A 325 -20.27 -26.50 -1.35
CA ASP A 325 -19.52 -27.03 -0.19
C ASP A 325 -20.28 -26.80 1.14
N ILE A 326 -21.61 -26.87 1.08
CA ILE A 326 -22.45 -26.84 2.30
C ILE A 326 -22.44 -28.23 2.90
N SER A 327 -21.91 -28.35 4.11
CA SER A 327 -21.99 -29.61 4.85
C SER A 327 -23.44 -30.08 5.02
N GLU A 328 -23.68 -31.37 4.82
CA GLU A 328 -24.99 -31.98 5.04
C GLU A 328 -25.34 -31.92 6.54
N GLY A 329 -26.62 -31.66 6.82
CA GLY A 329 -27.23 -31.76 8.15
C GLY A 329 -28.33 -32.81 8.07
N PHE A 330 -28.20 -33.85 8.87
CA PHE A 330 -29.10 -34.98 8.85
C PHE A 330 -30.25 -34.76 9.84
N LEU A 331 -31.48 -34.96 9.39
CA LEU A 331 -32.69 -34.79 10.21
C LEU A 331 -33.53 -36.06 10.16
N ASN A 332 -34.03 -36.52 11.30
CA ASN A 332 -34.99 -37.61 11.35
C ASN A 332 -36.42 -37.06 11.05
N GLU A 333 -37.13 -37.70 10.12
CA GLU A 333 -38.51 -37.34 9.75
C GLU A 333 -39.49 -37.48 10.93
N ASP A 334 -39.23 -38.37 11.89
CA ASP A 334 -40.06 -38.57 13.10
C ASP A 334 -40.17 -37.31 13.98
N LEU A 335 -39.28 -36.33 13.77
CA LEU A 335 -39.27 -35.07 14.51
C LEU A 335 -40.17 -34.00 13.87
N LEU A 336 -40.72 -34.26 12.68
CA LEU A 336 -41.65 -33.37 12.01
C LEU A 336 -43.09 -33.60 12.48
N ASP A 337 -43.92 -32.55 12.43
CA ASP A 337 -45.35 -32.69 12.64
C ASP A 337 -46.08 -33.32 11.43
N GLU A 338 -47.39 -33.53 11.57
CA GLU A 338 -48.26 -34.12 10.52
C GLU A 338 -48.25 -33.35 9.20
N ASN A 339 -47.75 -32.11 9.18
CA ASN A 339 -47.62 -31.25 8.01
C ASN A 339 -46.17 -31.15 7.50
N GLY A 340 -45.24 -31.95 8.03
CA GLY A 340 -43.81 -31.90 7.69
C GLY A 340 -43.11 -30.63 8.20
N CYS A 341 -43.62 -30.03 9.26
CA CYS A 341 -43.09 -28.79 9.83
C CYS A 341 -42.34 -29.04 11.15
N MET A 342 -41.38 -28.16 11.43
CA MET A 342 -40.63 -28.13 12.69
C MET A 342 -40.50 -26.70 13.20
N GLN A 343 -40.52 -26.50 14.52
CA GLN A 343 -40.25 -25.18 15.11
C GLN A 343 -38.83 -24.71 14.77
N ALA A 344 -38.70 -23.46 14.34
CA ALA A 344 -37.45 -22.91 13.84
C ALA A 344 -36.26 -23.05 14.83
N ALA A 345 -36.50 -22.82 16.13
CA ALA A 345 -35.44 -22.98 17.14
C ALA A 345 -34.98 -24.43 17.32
N LEU A 346 -35.89 -25.39 17.14
CA LEU A 346 -35.58 -26.82 17.18
C LEU A 346 -34.83 -27.24 15.92
N LEU A 347 -35.29 -26.79 14.74
CA LEU A 347 -34.64 -27.05 13.45
C LEU A 347 -33.17 -26.60 13.43
N LEU A 348 -32.88 -25.41 13.95
CA LEU A 348 -31.50 -24.90 14.05
C LEU A 348 -30.63 -25.77 14.97
N LYS A 349 -31.19 -26.31 16.05
CA LYS A 349 -30.48 -27.17 17.00
C LYS A 349 -30.23 -28.56 16.41
N GLU A 350 -31.26 -29.19 15.84
CA GLU A 350 -31.17 -30.57 15.32
C GLU A 350 -30.28 -30.66 14.06
N LEU A 351 -30.06 -29.56 13.34
CA LEU A 351 -29.08 -29.48 12.26
C LEU A 351 -27.65 -29.16 12.75
N ASP A 352 -27.39 -29.17 14.06
CA ASP A 352 -26.11 -28.80 14.67
C ASP A 352 -25.59 -27.40 14.28
N LEU A 353 -26.49 -26.48 13.88
CA LEU A 353 -26.12 -25.11 13.56
C LEU A 353 -25.87 -24.27 14.82
N VAL A 354 -26.46 -24.70 15.95
CA VAL A 354 -26.31 -24.07 17.26
C VAL A 354 -26.32 -25.15 18.36
N PRO A 355 -25.58 -24.94 19.46
CA PRO A 355 -25.47 -25.92 20.54
C PRO A 355 -26.75 -26.04 21.41
N SER A 356 -27.70 -25.12 21.30
CA SER A 356 -28.95 -25.15 22.08
C SER A 356 -30.05 -24.29 21.47
N THR A 357 -31.31 -24.55 21.85
CA THR A 357 -32.47 -23.73 21.46
C THR A 357 -32.40 -22.30 22.00
N SER A 358 -31.73 -22.07 23.14
CA SER A 358 -31.47 -20.72 23.67
C SER A 358 -30.52 -19.92 22.76
N GLU A 359 -29.48 -20.58 22.22
CA GLU A 359 -28.58 -19.95 21.24
C GLU A 359 -29.29 -19.73 19.90
N ALA A 360 -30.18 -20.65 19.48
CA ALA A 360 -31.05 -20.46 18.33
C ALA A 360 -31.87 -19.16 18.45
N MET A 361 -32.47 -18.92 19.61
CA MET A 361 -33.23 -17.70 19.88
C MET A 361 -32.38 -16.44 19.78
N ARG A 362 -31.12 -16.50 20.25
CA ARG A 362 -30.18 -15.37 20.14
C ARG A 362 -29.85 -15.07 18.67
N ARG A 363 -29.66 -16.09 17.84
CA ARG A 363 -29.40 -15.93 16.40
C ARG A 363 -30.61 -15.40 15.63
N ILE A 364 -31.82 -15.87 15.96
CA ILE A 364 -33.08 -15.38 15.38
C ILE A 364 -33.30 -13.90 15.74
N LYS A 365 -33.22 -13.53 17.04
CA LYS A 365 -33.31 -12.13 17.48
C LYS A 365 -32.21 -11.25 16.88
N GLY A 366 -31.02 -11.81 16.69
CA GLY A 366 -29.88 -11.17 16.05
C GLY A 366 -30.00 -11.06 14.52
N ASN A 367 -31.15 -11.38 13.93
CA ASN A 367 -31.43 -11.27 12.50
C ASN A 367 -30.49 -12.12 11.62
N ALA A 368 -29.96 -13.22 12.17
CA ALA A 368 -28.93 -14.05 11.56
C ALA A 368 -29.44 -15.41 11.06
N ALA A 369 -30.75 -15.69 11.17
CA ALA A 369 -31.37 -16.97 10.83
C ALA A 369 -32.21 -16.91 9.54
N PHE A 370 -31.94 -17.81 8.58
CA PHE A 370 -32.61 -17.85 7.28
C PHE A 370 -32.84 -19.29 6.80
N VAL A 371 -33.89 -19.47 6.00
CA VAL A 371 -34.18 -20.66 5.21
C VAL A 371 -34.04 -20.31 3.74
N ILE A 372 -33.45 -21.21 2.96
CA ILE A 372 -33.27 -21.04 1.52
C ILE A 372 -33.79 -22.29 0.81
N ILE A 373 -34.78 -22.12 -0.06
CA ILE A 373 -35.37 -23.17 -0.90
C ILE A 373 -35.27 -22.71 -2.36
N GLY A 374 -34.49 -23.41 -3.17
CA GLY A 374 -34.15 -22.94 -4.51
C GLY A 374 -33.44 -21.57 -4.46
N ASP A 375 -34.02 -20.57 -5.14
CA ASP A 375 -33.52 -19.18 -5.15
C ASP A 375 -34.20 -18.29 -4.10
N GLU A 376 -35.21 -18.79 -3.39
CA GLU A 376 -35.95 -18.02 -2.41
C GLU A 376 -35.27 -18.07 -1.05
N LYS A 377 -34.94 -16.88 -0.50
CA LYS A 377 -34.34 -16.73 0.82
C LYS A 377 -35.31 -16.04 1.77
N THR A 378 -35.80 -16.82 2.73
CA THR A 378 -36.78 -16.36 3.72
C THR A 378 -36.12 -16.23 5.09
N ARG A 379 -36.42 -15.14 5.78
CA ARG A 379 -35.90 -14.88 7.12
C ARG A 379 -36.81 -15.51 8.16
N ILE A 380 -36.20 -16.15 9.16
CA ILE A 380 -36.87 -16.66 10.35
C ILE A 380 -37.03 -15.51 11.33
N ASN A 381 -38.26 -15.21 11.75
CA ASN A 381 -38.56 -14.05 12.59
C ASN A 381 -38.92 -14.44 14.02
N ASP A 382 -39.48 -15.64 14.22
CA ASP A 382 -39.85 -16.12 15.55
C ASP A 382 -39.28 -17.52 15.85
N ARG A 383 -39.01 -17.79 17.12
CA ARG A 383 -38.48 -19.08 17.58
C ARG A 383 -39.47 -20.24 17.41
N SER A 384 -40.76 -19.94 17.48
CA SER A 384 -41.89 -20.87 17.40
C SER A 384 -42.49 -20.93 16.00
N GLU A 385 -41.92 -20.17 15.05
CA GLU A 385 -42.29 -20.24 13.64
C GLU A 385 -42.15 -21.68 13.15
N LEU A 386 -43.23 -22.21 12.59
CA LEU A 386 -43.25 -23.56 12.02
C LEU A 386 -42.67 -23.48 10.60
N ILE A 387 -41.51 -24.11 10.42
CA ILE A 387 -40.81 -24.18 9.15
C ILE A 387 -41.13 -25.51 8.50
N ARG A 388 -41.72 -25.46 7.31
CA ARG A 388 -41.87 -26.65 6.47
C ARG A 388 -40.48 -27.13 6.03
N VAL A 389 -40.11 -28.34 6.42
CA VAL A 389 -38.79 -28.90 6.12
C VAL A 389 -38.90 -29.68 4.82
N VAL A 390 -38.02 -29.37 3.86
CA VAL A 390 -37.93 -30.09 2.59
C VAL A 390 -36.49 -30.54 2.37
N GLU A 391 -36.32 -31.69 1.72
CA GLU A 391 -35.00 -32.21 1.41
C GLU A 391 -34.24 -31.26 0.47
N GLY A 392 -32.95 -31.06 0.73
CA GLY A 392 -32.10 -30.15 -0.04
C GLY A 392 -32.22 -28.67 0.32
N MET A 393 -33.16 -28.30 1.22
CA MET A 393 -33.27 -26.97 1.81
C MET A 393 -31.99 -26.58 2.54
N ILE A 394 -31.60 -25.30 2.48
CA ILE A 394 -30.44 -24.78 3.23
C ILE A 394 -30.95 -23.97 4.42
N VAL A 395 -30.46 -24.32 5.60
CA VAL A 395 -30.73 -23.58 6.84
C VAL A 395 -29.46 -22.88 7.30
N ARG A 396 -29.57 -21.60 7.67
CA ARG A 396 -28.45 -20.73 8.03
C ARG A 396 -28.69 -20.06 9.36
N ALA A 397 -27.67 -20.04 10.22
CA ALA A 397 -27.68 -19.47 11.58
C ALA A 397 -26.55 -18.45 11.85
N GLY A 398 -26.02 -17.81 10.82
CA GLY A 398 -24.84 -16.94 10.91
C GLY A 398 -24.17 -16.78 9.55
N LYS A 399 -22.98 -16.16 9.47
CA LYS A 399 -22.23 -16.11 8.19
C LYS A 399 -21.55 -17.44 7.84
N LYS A 400 -21.15 -18.23 8.83
CA LYS A 400 -20.40 -19.49 8.65
C LYS A 400 -21.20 -20.75 9.01
N ASP A 401 -22.32 -20.57 9.69
CA ASP A 401 -23.15 -21.67 10.19
C ASP A 401 -24.29 -21.91 9.18
N LEU A 402 -24.09 -22.84 8.24
CA LEU A 402 -25.11 -23.25 7.27
C LEU A 402 -25.03 -24.76 6.96
N LYS A 403 -26.19 -25.37 6.76
CA LYS A 403 -26.36 -26.81 6.52
C LYS A 403 -27.39 -27.06 5.44
N ARG A 404 -27.14 -28.07 4.61
CA ARG A 404 -28.12 -28.59 3.63
C ARG A 404 -28.86 -29.75 4.29
N VAL A 405 -30.17 -29.65 4.39
CA VAL A 405 -31.03 -30.65 5.02
C VAL A 405 -31.06 -31.91 4.17
N LYS A 406 -30.86 -33.04 4.82
CA LYS A 406 -31.01 -34.38 4.27
C LYS A 406 -31.75 -35.23 5.30
N PHE A 407 -32.76 -35.98 4.87
CA PHE A 407 -33.44 -36.88 5.78
C PHE A 407 -32.58 -38.12 6.02
N MET A 408 -32.64 -38.65 7.23
CA MET A 408 -32.03 -39.95 7.54
C MET A 408 -32.97 -41.04 7.06
N ASP A 409 -32.44 -42.00 6.28
CA ASP A 409 -33.16 -43.22 5.89
C ASP A 409 -33.59 -44.06 7.11
#